data_AF-A0A2E1MZE7-F1
#
_entry.id   AF-A0A2E1MZE7-F1
#
_cell.length_a   1.000
_cell.length_b   1.000
_cell.length_c   1.000
_cell.angle_alpha   90.00
_cell.angle_beta   90.00
_cell.angle_gamma   90.00
#
_symmetry.space_group_name_H-M   'P 1'
#
loop_
_entity.id
_entity.type
_entity.pdbx_description
1 polymer ?
#
loop_
_entity_poly.entity_id
_entity_poly.type
_entity_poly.pdbx_seq_one_letter_code
_entity_poly.pdbx_strand_id
1 'polypeptide(L)' 'MFDHPQKVCMTYTEHFRFSIYLSYTFAKASFCALIHAVYPDFFITHSGDTINKLKEEMSKIGCRNNN' A
#
# COMPACT_ATOMS: atom_id res chain seq x y z
N MET A 1 -17.14 -5.83 -15.44
CA MET A 1 -17.24 -4.95 -14.24
C MET A 1 -16.49 -5.51 -13.02
N PHE A 2 -16.24 -6.84 -12.92
CA PHE A 2 -15.48 -7.48 -11.82
C PHE A 2 -14.22 -8.24 -12.29
N ASP A 3 -13.68 -7.87 -13.44
CA ASP A 3 -12.49 -8.50 -14.03
C ASP A 3 -11.20 -8.24 -13.23
N HIS A 4 -11.16 -7.16 -12.45
CA HIS A 4 -9.95 -6.71 -11.76
C HIS A 4 -9.38 -7.77 -10.79
N PRO A 5 -10.16 -8.38 -9.87
CA PRO A 5 -9.66 -9.46 -9.01
C PRO A 5 -9.18 -10.70 -9.79
N GLN A 6 -9.83 -11.06 -10.90
CA GLN A 6 -9.41 -12.19 -11.75
C GLN A 6 -8.09 -11.90 -12.48
N LYS A 7 -7.86 -10.66 -12.93
CA LYS A 7 -6.61 -10.22 -13.59
C LYS A 7 -5.40 -10.21 -12.67
N VAL A 8 -5.63 -10.12 -11.36
CA VAL A 8 -4.58 -10.16 -10.35
C VAL A 8 -4.56 -11.48 -9.58
N CYS A 9 -5.29 -12.51 -10.04
CA CYS A 9 -5.32 -13.84 -9.41
C CYS A 9 -5.66 -13.80 -7.91
N MET A 10 -6.54 -12.89 -7.48
CA MET A 10 -7.00 -12.79 -6.10
C MET A 10 -8.49 -13.08 -5.99
N THR A 11 -8.92 -13.69 -4.89
CA THR A 11 -10.34 -13.72 -4.54
C THR A 11 -10.84 -12.31 -4.17
N TYR A 12 -12.15 -12.08 -4.24
CA TYR A 12 -12.73 -10.77 -3.87
C TYR A 12 -12.37 -10.37 -2.44
N THR A 13 -12.35 -11.33 -1.52
CA THR A 13 -12.02 -11.11 -0.10
C THR A 13 -10.55 -10.75 0.08
N GLU A 14 -9.62 -11.40 -0.64
CA GLU A 14 -8.20 -11.05 -0.63
C GLU A 14 -7.97 -9.65 -1.20
N HIS A 15 -8.57 -9.34 -2.35
CA HIS A 15 -8.45 -8.03 -2.97
C HIS A 15 -9.03 -6.93 -2.06
N PHE A 16 -10.17 -7.19 -1.43
CA PHE A 16 -10.82 -6.25 -0.51
C PHE A 16 -9.98 -6.01 0.75
N ARG A 17 -9.47 -7.08 1.38
CA ARG A 17 -8.60 -6.99 2.55
C ARG A 17 -7.31 -6.22 2.23
N PHE A 18 -6.70 -6.50 1.08
CA PHE A 18 -5.53 -5.79 0.62
C PHE A 18 -5.82 -4.31 0.34
N SER A 19 -6.98 -4.00 -0.27
CA SER A 19 -7.41 -2.62 -0.52
C SER A 19 -7.61 -1.83 0.79
N ILE A 20 -8.19 -2.46 1.82
CA ILE A 20 -8.31 -1.84 3.15
C ILE A 20 -6.93 -1.61 3.77
N TYR A 21 -6.03 -2.58 3.67
CA TYR A 21 -4.66 -2.45 4.16
C TYR A 21 -3.91 -1.28 3.49
N LEU A 22 -4.03 -1.15 2.17
CA LEU A 22 -3.50 -0.01 1.40
C LEU A 22 -4.11 1.30 1.88
N SER A 23 -5.43 1.37 2.00
CA SER A 23 -6.13 2.58 2.47
C SER A 23 -5.63 3.04 3.84
N TYR A 24 -5.49 2.10 4.79
CA TYR A 24 -4.98 2.42 6.13
C TYR A 24 -3.53 2.90 6.08
N THR A 25 -2.69 2.23 5.29
CA THR A 25 -1.27 2.59 5.14
C THR A 25 -1.12 3.96 4.49
N PHE A 26 -1.92 4.29 3.48
CA PHE A 26 -1.94 5.63 2.87
C PHE A 26 -2.43 6.70 3.84
N ALA A 27 -3.46 6.43 4.64
CA ALA A 27 -3.92 7.38 5.65
C ALA A 27 -2.81 7.68 6.68
N LYS A 28 -2.11 6.65 7.14
CA LYS A 28 -0.95 6.80 8.04
C LYS A 28 0.19 7.57 7.37
N ALA A 29 0.53 7.24 6.11
CA ALA A 29 1.57 7.92 5.36
C ALA A 29 1.23 9.40 5.15
N SER A 30 -0.01 9.70 4.81
CA SER A 30 -0.53 11.06 4.69
C SER A 30 -0.39 11.84 6.00
N PHE A 31 -0.77 11.22 7.13
CA PHE A 31 -0.60 11.84 8.45
C PHE A 31 0.88 12.10 8.81
N CYS A 32 1.76 11.14 8.54
CA CYS A 32 3.21 11.32 8.73
C CYS A 32 3.78 12.43 7.81
N ALA A 33 3.32 12.51 6.56
CA ALA A 33 3.73 13.56 5.62
C ALA A 33 3.22 14.94 6.05
N LEU A 34 2.02 15.02 6.63
CA LEU A 34 1.51 16.25 7.24
C LEU A 34 2.36 16.68 8.43
N ILE A 35 2.74 15.74 9.31
CA ILE A 35 3.66 16.05 10.43
C ILE A 35 5.01 16.51 9.89
N HIS A 36 5.57 15.83 8.88
CA HIS A 36 6.83 16.22 8.25
C HIS A 36 6.75 17.62 7.61
N ALA A 37 5.60 17.99 7.03
CA ALA A 37 5.40 19.33 6.48
C ALA A 37 5.38 20.43 7.56
N VAL A 38 4.99 20.10 8.79
CA VAL A 38 4.98 21.03 9.93
C VAL A 38 6.33 21.00 10.69
N TYR A 39 6.93 19.82 10.83
CA TYR A 39 8.20 19.56 11.50
C TYR A 39 9.10 18.68 10.60
N PRO A 40 9.99 19.28 9.78
CA PRO A 40 10.74 18.56 8.76
C PRO A 40 11.76 17.55 9.32
N ASP A 41 12.23 17.71 10.55
CA ASP A 41 13.12 16.75 11.21
C ASP A 41 12.43 15.42 11.58
N PHE A 42 11.10 15.38 11.57
CA PHE A 42 10.34 14.18 11.87
C PHE A 42 9.93 13.46 10.58
N PHE A 43 10.01 12.13 10.55
CA PHE A 43 9.59 11.29 9.42
C PHE A 43 10.27 11.57 8.06
N ILE A 44 11.52 12.05 8.06
CA ILE A 44 12.29 12.46 6.87
C ILE A 44 12.23 11.43 5.72
N THR A 45 12.45 10.15 6.00
CA THR A 45 12.43 9.08 4.98
C THR A 45 11.12 8.30 4.96
N HIS A 46 10.25 8.50 5.95
CA HIS A 46 9.10 7.63 6.20
C HIS A 46 8.11 7.60 5.02
N SER A 47 7.91 8.73 4.35
CA SER A 47 7.06 8.79 3.14
C SER A 47 7.62 7.92 2.01
N GLY A 48 8.93 7.99 1.76
CA GLY A 48 9.61 7.19 0.74
C GLY A 48 9.65 5.70 1.11
N ASP A 49 9.99 5.40 2.36
CA ASP A 49 10.03 4.03 2.88
C ASP A 49 8.65 3.36 2.81
N THR A 50 7.59 4.10 3.13
CA THR A 50 6.22 3.60 3.05
C THR A 50 5.82 3.30 1.61
N ILE A 51 6.19 4.15 0.64
CA ILE A 51 5.92 3.91 -0.79
C ILE A 51 6.70 2.69 -1.29
N ASN A 52 7.99 2.57 -0.94
CA ASN A 52 8.81 1.43 -1.33
C ASN A 52 8.24 0.12 -0.77
N LYS A 53 7.83 0.14 0.50
CA LYS A 53 7.17 -1.01 1.13
C LYS A 53 5.86 -1.37 0.43
N LEU A 54 4.99 -0.39 0.15
CA LEU A 54 3.75 -0.63 -0.58
C LEU A 54 4.02 -1.22 -1.98
N LYS A 55 5.03 -0.72 -2.68
CA LYS A 55 5.43 -1.23 -4.00
C LYS A 55 5.92 -2.68 -3.93
N GLU A 56 6.66 -3.03 -2.88
CA GLU A 56 7.09 -4.40 -2.62
C GLU A 56 5.89 -5.32 -2.32
N GLU A 57 4.99 -4.92 -1.43
CA GLU A 57 3.78 -5.67 -1.09
C GLU A 57 2.86 -5.86 -2.32
N MET A 58 2.69 -4.83 -3.14
CA MET A 58 1.97 -4.91 -4.41
C MET A 58 2.63 -5.85 -5.42
N SER A 59 3.96 -6.02 -5.35
CA SER A 59 4.69 -6.93 -6.22
C SER A 59 4.65 -8.37 -5.73
N LYS A 60 4.47 -8.58 -4.42
CA LYS A 60 4.37 -9.91 -3.79
C LYS A 60 2.97 -10.50 -3.85
N ILE A 61 1.93 -9.71 -4.07
CA ILE A 61 0.55 -10.18 -4.05
C ILE A 61 -0.01 -10.47 -5.45
N GLY A 62 -1.02 -11.34 -5.51
CA GLY A 62 -1.73 -11.69 -6.74
C GLY A 62 -0.98 -12.66 -7.66
N CYS A 63 -1.11 -12.51 -8.99
CA CYS A 63 -0.48 -13.41 -9.98
C CYS A 63 1.06 -13.42 -9.94
N ARG A 64 1.68 -12.46 -9.23
CA ARG A 64 3.13 -12.40 -9.01
C ARG A 64 3.59 -13.16 -7.76
N ASN A 65 2.67 -13.68 -6.95
CA ASN A 65 2.95 -14.51 -5.77
C ASN A 65 3.33 -15.97 -6.13
N ASN A 66 3.95 -16.21 -7.30
CA ASN A 66 4.35 -17.55 -7.70
C ASN A 66 5.82 -17.79 -7.32
N ASN A 67 6.01 -18.43 -6.16
CA ASN A 67 7.25 -19.09 -5.77
C ASN A 67 6.90 -20.50 -5.32
#